data_AF-A0A7X3Y9H8-F1
#
_entry.id   AF-A0A7X3Y9H8-F1
#
_cell.length_a   1.000
_cell.length_b   1.000
_cell.length_c   1.000
_cell.angle_alpha   90.00
_cell.angle_beta   90.00
_cell.angle_gamma   90.00
#
_symmetry.space_group_name_H-M   'P 1'
#
loop_
_entity.id
_entity.type
_entity.pdbx_description
1 polymer ?
#
loop_
_entity_poly.entity_id
_entity_poly.type
_entity_poly.pdbx_seq_one_letter_code
_entity_poly.pdbx_strand_id
1 'polypeptide(L)'
;MTQESTPMTDTNISRRTFLAASAASGLAGLAPFAPALAASGDDWGDDWGEAFAAALRRNPMLLGWKTPPDRLDTGSLAVTGAWPAGLKGRFFRNGPSIHDRFGRRYRHWFDGDGMIQEFAMDGGRIAHRGRIVRTPKLDREDAAGRRLYSGYATHLESQAPVRGPDALNAANISVLHHGGELLALWEGGSATRLDEATLAAKGFKTWSPKLGGVPFSAHPKVDPDGTLWNIGCALLPRPALVLYHIDRAGRLVKAALVDAGPMGLIHDFVVTHKSLVILIHPFLVNPARAERAGILDAHVWKPRAETRVLVVDKEDFGKRRWHALPACFGFHYGNGWEEADGTIRLDHCLAGDPGIVTETLRY
;
A
#
# COMPACT_ATOMS: atom_id res chain seq x y z
N MET A 1 11.05 -36.97 -34.95
CA MET A 1 11.97 -35.87 -34.58
C MET A 1 11.21 -34.91 -33.72
N THR A 2 11.34 -35.10 -32.41
CA THR A 2 10.77 -34.28 -31.34
C THR A 2 11.67 -33.07 -31.14
N GLN A 3 11.16 -31.87 -31.45
CA GLN A 3 11.80 -30.62 -31.02
C GLN A 3 11.20 -30.26 -29.66
N GLU A 4 11.98 -30.52 -28.61
CA GLU A 4 11.74 -30.03 -27.27
C GLU A 4 11.81 -28.49 -27.28
N SER A 5 10.72 -27.84 -26.89
CA SER A 5 10.68 -26.42 -26.60
C SER A 5 11.35 -26.17 -25.25
N THR A 6 12.56 -25.61 -25.27
CA THR A 6 13.26 -25.14 -24.08
C THR A 6 12.47 -23.99 -23.43
N PRO A 7 12.10 -24.06 -22.14
CA PRO A 7 11.52 -22.90 -21.46
C PRO A 7 12.62 -21.86 -21.22
N MET A 8 12.40 -20.62 -21.68
CA MET A 8 13.23 -19.48 -21.28
C MET A 8 12.93 -19.13 -19.82
N THR A 9 13.62 -19.82 -18.91
CA THR A 9 13.78 -19.42 -17.51
C THR A 9 15.04 -18.59 -17.38
N ASP A 10 14.91 -17.28 -17.15
CA ASP A 10 15.72 -16.48 -16.20
C ASP A 10 15.73 -14.98 -16.59
N THR A 11 14.82 -14.21 -15.99
CA THR A 11 15.18 -12.82 -15.62
C THR A 11 15.92 -12.89 -14.30
N ASN A 12 17.23 -13.03 -14.40
CA ASN A 12 18.16 -13.29 -13.31
C ASN A 12 18.28 -12.08 -12.36
N ILE A 13 17.26 -11.84 -11.55
CA ILE A 13 17.36 -10.92 -10.40
C ILE A 13 18.28 -11.60 -9.40
N SER A 14 19.54 -11.17 -9.35
CA SER A 14 20.46 -11.62 -8.32
C SER A 14 19.95 -11.13 -6.95
N ARG A 15 19.97 -12.01 -5.94
CA ARG A 15 19.60 -11.67 -4.56
C ARG A 15 20.39 -10.45 -4.05
N ARG A 16 21.61 -10.24 -4.54
CA ARG A 16 22.47 -9.08 -4.22
C ARG A 16 21.99 -7.79 -4.84
N THR A 17 21.56 -7.80 -6.11
CA THR A 17 21.01 -6.60 -6.79
C THR A 17 19.71 -6.16 -6.12
N PHE A 18 18.87 -7.14 -5.75
CA PHE A 18 17.62 -6.87 -5.05
C PHE A 18 17.84 -6.37 -3.62
N LEU A 19 18.68 -7.06 -2.82
CA LEU A 19 19.06 -6.58 -1.49
C LEU A 19 19.74 -5.21 -1.57
N ALA A 20 20.58 -4.91 -2.56
CA ALA A 20 21.16 -3.57 -2.67
C ALA A 20 20.13 -2.46 -2.91
N ALA A 21 18.97 -2.79 -3.51
CA ALA A 21 17.84 -1.87 -3.71
C ALA A 21 16.85 -1.83 -2.53
N SER A 22 16.82 -2.85 -1.67
CA SER A 22 15.81 -3.00 -0.59
C SER A 22 16.38 -3.19 0.83
N ALA A 23 17.69 -3.38 0.99
CA ALA A 23 18.34 -3.73 2.27
C ALA A 23 18.55 -2.55 3.22
N ALA A 24 18.08 -1.35 2.89
CA ALA A 24 18.40 -0.17 3.68
C ALA A 24 17.21 0.74 3.99
N SER A 25 16.03 0.15 4.21
CA SER A 25 15.08 0.72 5.18
C SER A 25 15.51 0.49 6.65
N GLY A 26 16.69 -0.13 6.87
CA GLY A 26 17.23 -0.48 8.18
C GLY A 26 18.62 0.13 8.52
N LEU A 27 19.09 1.17 7.83
CA LEU A 27 20.41 1.76 8.10
C LEU A 27 20.43 2.96 9.08
N ALA A 28 19.38 3.17 9.87
CA ALA A 28 19.46 4.00 11.09
C ALA A 28 19.84 3.16 12.33
N GLY A 29 20.81 2.24 12.18
CA GLY A 29 21.04 1.18 13.18
C GLY A 29 22.48 0.67 13.26
N LEU A 30 23.48 1.56 13.15
CA LEU A 30 24.85 1.24 13.58
C LEU A 30 25.31 2.26 14.62
N ALA A 31 24.72 2.18 15.82
CA ALA A 31 25.36 2.60 17.06
C ALA A 31 25.36 1.38 18.00
N PRO A 32 26.43 1.14 18.77
CA PRO A 32 26.58 -0.06 19.58
C PRO A 32 25.51 -0.11 20.68
N PHE A 33 25.09 -1.33 21.01
CA PHE A 33 24.18 -1.67 22.09
C PHE A 33 24.43 -0.83 23.36
N ALA A 34 23.52 0.11 23.64
CA ALA A 34 23.31 0.63 24.98
C ALA A 34 22.08 -0.09 25.57
N PRO A 35 22.09 -0.49 26.85
CA PRO A 35 20.91 -1.05 27.48
C PRO A 35 19.80 0.00 27.43
N ALA A 36 18.58 -0.44 27.09
CA ALA A 36 17.39 0.38 27.03
C ALA A 36 17.15 1.05 28.39
N LEU A 37 17.67 2.27 28.55
CA LEU A 37 17.21 3.19 29.57
C LEU A 37 15.80 3.60 29.17
N ALA A 38 14.87 3.42 30.11
CA ALA A 38 13.51 3.90 30.03
C ALA A 38 13.53 5.40 29.66
N ALA A 39 13.28 5.71 28.40
CA ALA A 39 12.98 7.06 27.97
C ALA A 39 11.56 7.36 28.46
N SER A 40 11.48 7.92 29.66
CA SER A 40 10.33 8.62 30.18
C SER A 40 10.08 9.88 29.34
N GLY A 41 8.87 10.04 28.83
CA GLY A 41 8.36 11.32 28.32
C GLY A 41 8.22 11.37 26.81
N ASP A 42 7.05 10.99 26.29
CA ASP A 42 6.58 11.41 24.97
C ASP A 42 6.19 12.90 25.02
N ASP A 43 7.20 13.78 25.06
CA ASP A 43 7.01 15.24 24.98
C ASP A 43 6.64 15.62 23.54
N TRP A 44 5.35 15.59 23.26
CA TRP A 44 4.77 16.17 22.06
C TRP A 44 3.83 17.27 22.53
N GLY A 45 4.18 18.53 22.29
CA GLY A 45 3.27 19.68 22.41
C GLY A 45 2.15 19.70 21.35
N ASP A 46 1.74 18.53 20.84
CA ASP A 46 0.87 18.38 19.68
C ASP A 46 -0.60 18.28 20.09
N ASP A 47 -1.37 19.31 19.75
CA ASP A 47 -2.79 19.48 20.03
C ASP A 47 -3.73 18.65 19.13
N TRP A 48 -3.21 17.81 18.21
CA TRP A 48 -4.00 17.13 17.16
C TRP A 48 -5.22 16.36 17.69
N GLY A 49 -5.12 15.74 18.87
CA GLY A 49 -6.27 15.10 19.51
C GLY A 49 -7.37 16.10 19.91
N GLU A 50 -6.97 17.23 20.49
CA GLU A 50 -7.89 18.33 20.86
C GLU A 50 -8.43 19.05 19.62
N ALA A 51 -7.58 19.29 18.62
CA ALA A 51 -7.93 19.88 17.34
C ALA A 51 -8.96 19.02 16.60
N PHE A 52 -8.76 17.70 16.54
CA PHE A 52 -9.73 16.76 15.98
C PHE A 52 -11.04 16.77 16.77
N ALA A 53 -10.99 16.74 18.11
CA ALA A 53 -12.19 16.81 18.93
C ALA A 53 -12.97 18.11 18.70
N ALA A 54 -12.27 19.24 18.54
CA ALA A 54 -12.88 20.53 18.20
C ALA A 54 -13.46 20.53 16.78
N ALA A 55 -12.77 19.96 15.80
CA ALA A 55 -13.24 19.83 14.43
C ALA A 55 -14.49 18.93 14.35
N LEU A 56 -14.51 17.80 15.05
CA LEU A 56 -15.63 16.86 15.09
C LEU A 56 -16.91 17.52 15.63
N ARG A 57 -16.80 18.41 16.63
CA ARG A 57 -17.96 19.18 17.12
C ARG A 57 -18.59 20.09 16.05
N ARG A 58 -17.79 20.54 15.07
CA ARG A 58 -18.25 21.40 13.97
C ARG A 58 -18.63 20.60 12.71
N ASN A 59 -18.04 19.42 12.53
CA ASN A 59 -18.27 18.56 11.38
C ASN A 59 -18.50 17.11 11.82
N PRO A 60 -19.78 16.70 11.99
CA PRO A 60 -20.14 15.34 12.37
C PRO A 60 -19.64 14.24 11.40
N MET A 61 -19.30 14.58 10.16
CA MET A 61 -18.74 13.61 9.21
C MET A 61 -17.37 13.09 9.64
N LEU A 62 -16.66 13.83 10.50
CA LEU A 62 -15.40 13.36 11.09
C LEU A 62 -15.56 12.15 12.02
N LEU A 63 -16.80 11.75 12.35
CA LEU A 63 -17.06 10.50 13.08
C LEU A 63 -16.44 9.28 12.38
N GLY A 64 -16.33 9.31 11.05
CA GLY A 64 -15.67 8.25 10.27
C GLY A 64 -14.17 8.09 10.53
N TRP A 65 -13.53 9.05 11.21
CA TRP A 65 -12.10 9.04 11.57
C TRP A 65 -11.86 8.89 13.08
N LYS A 66 -12.87 8.40 13.81
CA LYS A 66 -12.69 7.91 15.18
C LYS A 66 -12.25 6.45 15.16
N THR A 67 -11.35 6.10 16.06
CA THR A 67 -10.94 4.71 16.27
C THR A 67 -12.15 3.86 16.69
N PRO A 68 -12.54 2.83 15.93
CA PRO A 68 -13.61 1.92 16.31
C PRO A 68 -13.09 0.89 17.33
N PRO A 69 -13.97 0.11 17.97
CA PRO A 69 -13.57 -1.10 18.69
C PRO A 69 -12.82 -2.09 17.78
N ASP A 70 -11.95 -2.90 18.38
CA ASP A 70 -11.16 -3.92 17.66
C ASP A 70 -12.01 -4.90 16.83
N ARG A 71 -13.25 -5.11 17.25
CA ARG A 71 -14.24 -5.96 16.61
C ARG A 71 -15.55 -5.22 16.47
N LEU A 72 -16.15 -5.31 15.29
CA LEU A 72 -17.50 -4.87 14.99
C LEU A 72 -18.26 -6.07 14.46
N ASP A 73 -19.37 -6.46 15.08
CA ASP A 73 -20.22 -7.56 14.61
C ASP A 73 -21.69 -7.11 14.77
N THR A 74 -22.45 -7.08 13.68
CA THR A 74 -23.80 -6.49 13.68
C THR A 74 -24.94 -7.50 13.67
N GLY A 75 -24.65 -8.81 13.58
CA GLY A 75 -25.67 -9.82 13.27
C GLY A 75 -26.32 -9.55 11.91
N SER A 76 -27.57 -9.97 11.72
CA SER A 76 -28.33 -9.62 10.52
C SER A 76 -28.78 -8.16 10.60
N LEU A 77 -28.46 -7.38 9.57
CA LEU A 77 -28.88 -6.00 9.42
C LEU A 77 -30.28 -5.90 8.80
N ALA A 78 -30.97 -4.78 9.08
CA ALA A 78 -32.22 -4.43 8.42
C ALA A 78 -31.97 -3.98 6.98
N VAL A 79 -32.83 -4.42 6.07
CA VAL A 79 -32.78 -4.06 4.63
C VAL A 79 -34.04 -3.27 4.28
N THR A 80 -33.84 -2.09 3.68
CA THR A 80 -34.92 -1.26 3.14
C THR A 80 -34.83 -1.23 1.62
N GLY A 81 -35.96 -1.42 0.93
CA GLY A 81 -36.03 -1.52 -0.52
C GLY A 81 -36.11 -2.96 -1.02
N ALA A 82 -35.89 -3.17 -2.32
CA ALA A 82 -35.95 -4.48 -2.95
C ALA A 82 -34.57 -5.12 -3.07
N TRP A 83 -34.42 -6.36 -2.61
CA TRP A 83 -33.16 -7.10 -2.73
C TRP A 83 -32.97 -7.66 -4.14
N PRO A 84 -31.84 -7.43 -4.82
CA PRO A 84 -31.57 -8.04 -6.12
C PRO A 84 -31.39 -9.56 -5.99
N ALA A 85 -32.17 -10.34 -6.75
CA ALA A 85 -32.16 -11.81 -6.64
C ALA A 85 -30.78 -12.45 -6.90
N GLY A 86 -29.96 -11.82 -7.76
CA GLY A 86 -28.60 -12.29 -8.07
C GLY A 86 -27.52 -11.84 -7.08
N LEU A 87 -27.83 -10.96 -6.12
CA LEU A 87 -26.84 -10.46 -5.17
C LEU A 87 -26.61 -11.48 -4.06
N LYS A 88 -25.50 -12.21 -4.19
CA LYS A 88 -24.99 -13.18 -3.21
C LYS A 88 -23.48 -13.13 -3.20
N GLY A 89 -22.88 -13.20 -2.02
CA GLY A 89 -21.43 -13.27 -1.87
C GLY A 89 -20.93 -12.49 -0.67
N ARG A 90 -19.65 -12.12 -0.73
CA ARG A 90 -18.94 -11.44 0.34
C ARG A 90 -18.26 -10.21 -0.25
N PHE A 91 -18.50 -9.05 0.34
CA PHE A 91 -17.84 -7.82 -0.03
C PHE A 91 -16.86 -7.43 1.06
N PHE A 92 -15.58 -7.34 0.71
CA PHE A 92 -14.53 -6.96 1.63
C PHE A 92 -14.09 -5.51 1.38
N ARG A 93 -13.84 -4.79 2.47
CA ARG A 93 -13.17 -3.49 2.46
C ARG A 93 -12.04 -3.46 3.47
N ASN A 94 -11.04 -2.65 3.18
CA ASN A 94 -9.98 -2.30 4.11
C ASN A 94 -9.93 -0.78 4.24
N GLY A 95 -9.28 -0.30 5.30
CA GLY A 95 -9.04 1.12 5.51
C GLY A 95 -8.28 1.38 6.82
N PRO A 96 -7.56 2.51 6.93
CA PRO A 96 -7.02 2.98 8.21
C PRO A 96 -8.16 3.16 9.20
N SER A 97 -8.05 2.54 10.37
CA SER A 97 -9.12 2.53 11.37
C SER A 97 -8.64 2.90 12.77
N ILE A 98 -7.39 2.61 13.14
CA ILE A 98 -6.82 3.11 14.39
C ILE A 98 -6.18 4.47 14.15
N HIS A 99 -6.87 5.55 14.51
CA HIS A 99 -6.41 6.92 14.26
C HIS A 99 -5.70 7.57 15.45
N ASP A 100 -5.78 6.94 16.63
CA ASP A 100 -5.15 7.40 17.86
C ASP A 100 -4.76 6.20 18.73
N ARG A 101 -3.62 6.32 19.41
CA ARG A 101 -3.09 5.30 20.32
C ARG A 101 -2.30 5.95 21.46
N PHE A 102 -2.38 5.35 22.64
CA PHE A 102 -1.59 5.79 23.81
C PHE A 102 -1.76 7.29 24.12
N GLY A 103 -2.99 7.80 23.99
CA GLY A 103 -3.32 9.21 24.25
C GLY A 103 -2.82 10.19 23.18
N ARG A 104 -2.39 9.70 22.01
CA ARG A 104 -1.88 10.52 20.91
C ARG A 104 -2.57 10.18 19.60
N ARG A 105 -3.00 11.20 18.85
CA ARG A 105 -3.58 11.06 17.51
C ARG A 105 -2.48 11.01 16.44
N TYR A 106 -2.72 10.28 15.35
CA TYR A 106 -1.90 10.38 14.15
C TYR A 106 -2.21 11.68 13.38
N ARG A 107 -1.25 12.19 12.61
CA ARG A 107 -1.34 13.46 11.89
C ARG A 107 -1.98 13.35 10.50
N HIS A 108 -2.20 12.14 10.00
CA HIS A 108 -2.73 11.92 8.65
C HIS A 108 -3.61 10.67 8.59
N TRP A 109 -4.61 10.71 7.70
CA TRP A 109 -5.57 9.63 7.53
C TRP A 109 -4.89 8.27 7.29
N PHE A 110 -3.87 8.23 6.43
CA PHE A 110 -3.19 6.99 6.02
C PHE A 110 -2.28 6.35 7.09
N ASP A 111 -2.03 7.02 8.22
CA ASP A 111 -1.14 6.48 9.27
C ASP A 111 -1.75 5.31 10.04
N GLY A 112 -3.09 5.23 10.10
CA GLY A 112 -3.77 4.34 11.02
C GLY A 112 -3.71 2.86 10.65
N ASP A 113 -3.67 1.96 11.65
CA ASP A 113 -3.67 0.52 11.40
C ASP A 113 -5.00 0.04 10.78
N GLY A 114 -4.92 -1.00 9.95
CA GLY A 114 -6.01 -1.46 9.09
C GLY A 114 -7.11 -2.24 9.80
N MET A 115 -8.36 -2.07 9.35
CA MET A 115 -9.48 -2.94 9.68
C MET A 115 -10.06 -3.58 8.42
N ILE A 116 -10.17 -4.90 8.42
CA ILE A 116 -10.88 -5.61 7.37
C ILE A 116 -12.35 -5.67 7.77
N GLN A 117 -13.18 -5.15 6.87
CA GLN A 117 -14.63 -5.17 6.98
C GLN A 117 -15.19 -6.14 5.94
N GLU A 118 -16.17 -6.91 6.33
CA GLU A 118 -16.87 -7.84 5.46
C GLU A 118 -18.37 -7.66 5.57
N PHE A 119 -19.02 -7.65 4.42
CA PHE A 119 -20.46 -7.72 4.28
C PHE A 119 -20.81 -9.05 3.61
N ALA A 120 -21.35 -10.00 4.39
CA ALA A 120 -21.82 -11.29 3.90
C ALA A 120 -23.29 -11.16 3.49
N MET A 121 -23.60 -11.55 2.26
CA MET A 121 -24.87 -11.28 1.60
C MET A 121 -25.45 -12.56 0.99
N ASP A 122 -26.66 -12.94 1.39
CA ASP A 122 -27.37 -14.09 0.82
C ASP A 122 -28.90 -13.94 0.98
N GLY A 123 -29.64 -14.05 -0.13
CA GLY A 123 -31.10 -14.16 -0.11
C GLY A 123 -31.85 -13.08 0.69
N GLY A 124 -31.51 -11.80 0.53
CA GLY A 124 -32.18 -10.71 1.25
C GLY A 124 -31.60 -10.41 2.63
N ARG A 125 -30.58 -11.15 3.07
CA ARG A 125 -29.90 -10.95 4.36
C ARG A 125 -28.50 -10.40 4.13
N ILE A 126 -28.11 -9.47 4.99
CA ILE A 126 -26.76 -8.93 5.05
C ILE A 126 -26.29 -8.88 6.51
N ALA A 127 -25.07 -9.34 6.76
CA ALA A 127 -24.41 -9.22 8.05
C ALA A 127 -23.05 -8.56 7.87
N HIS A 128 -22.65 -7.73 8.84
CA HIS A 128 -21.35 -7.09 8.86
C HIS A 128 -20.48 -7.66 9.96
N ARG A 129 -19.20 -7.81 9.63
CA ARG A 129 -18.14 -7.97 10.61
C ARG A 129 -16.94 -7.13 10.24
N GLY A 130 -16.27 -6.56 11.23
CA GLY A 130 -15.00 -5.86 11.10
C GLY A 130 -13.98 -6.37 12.12
N ARG A 131 -12.74 -6.54 11.70
CA ARG A 131 -11.62 -6.96 12.56
C ARG A 131 -10.41 -6.10 12.28
N ILE A 132 -9.81 -5.53 13.34
CA ILE A 132 -8.48 -4.92 13.23
C ILE A 132 -7.47 -6.00 12.79
N VAL A 133 -6.65 -5.68 11.80
CA VAL A 133 -5.58 -6.56 11.34
C VAL A 133 -4.46 -6.53 12.38
N ARG A 134 -4.28 -7.63 13.12
CA ARG A 134 -3.18 -7.79 14.08
C ARG A 134 -1.86 -7.96 13.33
N THR A 135 -1.23 -6.85 12.99
CA THR A 135 0.09 -6.82 12.34
C THR A 135 1.21 -6.96 13.38
N PRO A 136 2.41 -7.44 12.99
CA PRO A 136 3.57 -7.43 13.89
C PRO A 136 3.93 -6.04 14.41
N LYS A 137 3.62 -4.97 13.65
CA LYS A 137 3.73 -3.58 14.11
C LYS A 137 2.82 -3.36 15.32
N LEU A 138 1.52 -3.61 15.15
CA LEU A 138 0.50 -3.35 16.17
C LEU A 138 0.77 -4.15 17.45
N ASP A 139 1.08 -5.44 17.32
CA ASP A 139 1.35 -6.34 18.45
C ASP A 139 2.56 -5.88 19.28
N ARG A 140 3.62 -5.36 18.62
CA ARG A 140 4.80 -4.85 19.32
C ARG A 140 4.53 -3.54 20.05
N GLU A 141 3.76 -2.64 19.44
CA GLU A 141 3.36 -1.39 20.08
C GLU A 141 2.47 -1.64 21.30
N ASP A 142 1.53 -2.61 21.21
CA ASP A 142 0.74 -3.06 22.37
C ASP A 142 1.63 -3.59 23.49
N ALA A 143 2.55 -4.49 23.17
CA ALA A 143 3.47 -5.07 24.16
C ALA A 143 4.39 -4.02 24.80
N ALA A 144 4.75 -2.95 24.08
CA ALA A 144 5.57 -1.86 24.58
C ALA A 144 4.77 -0.79 25.34
N GLY A 145 3.44 -0.78 25.22
CA GLY A 145 2.59 0.26 25.80
C GLY A 145 2.79 1.66 25.19
N ARG A 146 3.40 1.75 24.00
CA ARG A 146 3.69 3.01 23.29
C ARG A 146 3.87 2.77 21.79
N ARG A 147 3.78 3.85 21.01
CA ARG A 147 4.14 3.81 19.57
C ARG A 147 5.63 3.54 19.42
N LEU A 148 5.99 2.74 18.42
CA LEU A 148 7.37 2.35 18.17
C LEU A 148 7.90 2.84 16.83
N TYR A 149 7.01 3.17 15.89
CA TYR A 149 7.41 3.46 14.51
C TYR A 149 6.76 4.73 13.97
N SER A 150 7.50 5.48 13.15
CA SER A 150 6.93 6.57 12.35
C SER A 150 5.95 6.01 11.32
N GLY A 151 4.91 6.77 11.01
CA GLY A 151 3.93 6.48 9.97
C GLY A 151 4.24 7.13 8.62
N TYR A 152 3.21 7.24 7.79
CA TYR A 152 3.23 7.98 6.54
C TYR A 152 3.55 9.48 6.75
N ALA A 153 2.85 10.14 7.67
CA ALA A 153 3.06 11.57 7.94
C ALA A 153 3.24 11.90 9.44
N THR A 154 3.06 10.91 10.31
CA THR A 154 3.43 11.03 11.73
C THR A 154 4.87 10.61 11.94
N HIS A 155 5.73 11.54 12.34
CA HIS A 155 7.12 11.24 12.71
C HIS A 155 7.25 11.00 14.21
N LEU A 156 8.08 10.04 14.61
CA LEU A 156 8.48 9.83 16.00
C LEU A 156 9.96 10.20 16.17
N GLU A 157 10.27 11.07 17.14
CA GLU A 157 11.67 11.43 17.48
C GLU A 157 12.49 10.22 17.89
N SER A 158 11.90 9.33 18.70
CA SER A 158 12.51 8.07 19.13
C SER A 158 11.72 6.88 18.59
N GLN A 159 12.22 6.30 17.50
CA GLN A 159 11.67 5.08 16.90
C GLN A 159 12.49 3.84 17.26
N ALA A 160 11.81 2.70 17.39
CA ALA A 160 12.47 1.41 17.48
C ALA A 160 13.17 1.06 16.16
N PRO A 161 14.22 0.21 16.19
CA PRO A 161 14.89 -0.23 14.97
C PRO A 161 13.93 -0.86 13.96
N VAL A 162 13.92 -0.33 12.74
CA VAL A 162 13.12 -0.83 11.61
C VAL A 162 13.86 -2.00 10.96
N ARG A 163 13.32 -3.21 11.14
CA ARG A 163 13.91 -4.45 10.59
C ARG A 163 13.27 -4.83 9.25
N GLY A 164 13.36 -3.91 8.29
CA GLY A 164 12.77 -4.03 6.96
C GLY A 164 11.35 -3.45 6.85
N PRO A 165 10.79 -3.34 5.63
CA PRO A 165 9.55 -2.61 5.38
C PRO A 165 8.34 -3.17 6.15
N ASP A 166 8.29 -4.49 6.32
CA ASP A 166 7.20 -5.17 7.02
C ASP A 166 7.11 -4.86 8.52
N ALA A 167 8.14 -4.25 9.13
CA ALA A 167 8.06 -3.75 10.49
C ALA A 167 7.13 -2.52 10.62
N LEU A 168 6.87 -1.81 9.52
CA LEU A 168 6.01 -0.63 9.45
C LEU A 168 4.60 -0.94 8.89
N ASN A 169 4.34 -2.20 8.53
CA ASN A 169 3.17 -2.58 7.76
C ASN A 169 1.89 -2.45 8.59
N ALA A 170 1.04 -1.50 8.19
CA ALA A 170 -0.26 -1.22 8.81
C ALA A 170 -1.41 -2.03 8.18
N ALA A 171 -1.17 -2.71 7.05
CA ALA A 171 -2.14 -3.53 6.33
C ALA A 171 -3.50 -2.83 6.11
N ASN A 172 -3.48 -1.57 5.67
CA ASN A 172 -4.62 -0.65 5.82
C ASN A 172 -5.16 -0.04 4.51
N ILE A 173 -4.62 -0.34 3.33
CA ILE A 173 -4.97 0.39 2.10
C ILE A 173 -6.11 -0.32 1.36
N SER A 174 -5.93 -1.59 1.01
CA SER A 174 -6.92 -2.35 0.25
C SER A 174 -6.94 -3.82 0.64
N VAL A 175 -7.83 -4.58 0.01
CA VAL A 175 -7.99 -6.03 0.20
C VAL A 175 -8.16 -6.71 -1.15
N LEU A 176 -7.51 -7.85 -1.32
CA LEU A 176 -7.54 -8.65 -2.53
C LEU A 176 -7.91 -10.09 -2.16
N HIS A 177 -8.89 -10.66 -2.88
CA HIS A 177 -9.12 -12.10 -2.89
C HIS A 177 -8.63 -12.68 -4.21
N HIS A 178 -7.53 -13.44 -4.17
CA HIS A 178 -6.87 -13.98 -5.37
C HIS A 178 -6.20 -15.32 -5.09
N GLY A 179 -6.30 -16.27 -6.03
CA GLY A 179 -5.66 -17.58 -5.87
C GLY A 179 -6.09 -18.37 -4.62
N GLY A 180 -7.31 -18.13 -4.12
CA GLY A 180 -7.83 -18.76 -2.89
C GLY A 180 -7.30 -18.15 -1.58
N GLU A 181 -6.64 -16.99 -1.63
CA GLU A 181 -6.18 -16.27 -0.45
C GLU A 181 -6.83 -14.89 -0.36
N LEU A 182 -7.19 -14.49 0.87
CA LEU A 182 -7.57 -13.12 1.20
C LEU A 182 -6.36 -12.36 1.73
N LEU A 183 -6.05 -11.22 1.14
CA LEU A 183 -4.83 -10.45 1.36
C LEU A 183 -5.17 -9.00 1.74
N ALA A 184 -4.76 -8.54 2.92
CA ALA A 184 -4.73 -7.12 3.26
C ALA A 184 -3.47 -6.48 2.68
N LEU A 185 -3.61 -5.39 1.94
CA LEU A 185 -2.51 -4.78 1.21
C LEU A 185 -2.08 -3.45 1.84
N TRP A 186 -0.76 -3.21 1.83
CA TRP A 186 -0.11 -1.97 2.20
C TRP A 186 1.09 -1.79 1.29
N GLU A 187 1.16 -0.67 0.58
CA GLU A 187 2.01 -0.50 -0.61
C GLU A 187 3.51 -0.43 -0.30
N GLY A 188 3.89 -0.19 0.96
CA GLY A 188 5.29 -0.11 1.38
C GLY A 188 5.95 -1.46 1.65
N GLY A 189 5.23 -2.58 1.62
CA GLY A 189 5.74 -3.88 2.06
C GLY A 189 4.96 -5.07 1.49
N SER A 190 5.05 -6.21 2.16
CA SER A 190 4.39 -7.44 1.75
C SER A 190 2.87 -7.37 1.97
N ALA A 191 2.11 -8.10 1.15
CA ALA A 191 0.71 -8.38 1.46
C ALA A 191 0.60 -9.20 2.76
N THR A 192 -0.40 -8.92 3.59
CA THR A 192 -0.71 -9.70 4.80
C THR A 192 -1.80 -10.71 4.49
N ARG A 193 -1.52 -12.01 4.66
CA ARG A 193 -2.53 -13.05 4.48
C ARG A 193 -3.52 -13.02 5.63
N LEU A 194 -4.78 -13.24 5.31
CA LEU A 194 -5.87 -13.32 6.25
C LEU A 194 -6.51 -14.70 6.22
N ASP A 195 -7.00 -15.14 7.37
CA ASP A 195 -7.94 -16.24 7.47
C ASP A 195 -9.31 -15.77 7.01
N GLU A 196 -9.86 -16.33 5.94
CA GLU A 196 -11.12 -15.85 5.39
C GLU A 196 -12.31 -16.10 6.34
N ALA A 197 -12.23 -17.11 7.22
CA ALA A 197 -13.30 -17.44 8.15
C ALA A 197 -13.32 -16.54 9.39
N THR A 198 -12.18 -16.00 9.80
CA THR A 198 -12.06 -15.22 11.05
C THR A 198 -11.54 -13.79 10.86
N LEU A 199 -11.01 -13.49 9.67
CA LEU A 199 -10.26 -12.28 9.31
C LEU A 199 -8.96 -12.08 10.11
N ALA A 200 -8.48 -13.11 10.82
CA ALA A 200 -7.24 -13.06 11.56
C ALA A 200 -6.02 -13.03 10.62
N ALA A 201 -4.99 -12.28 10.97
CA ALA A 201 -3.73 -12.25 10.20
C ALA A 201 -2.98 -13.59 10.32
N LYS A 202 -2.47 -14.09 9.20
CA LYS A 202 -1.70 -15.36 9.06
C LYS A 202 -0.23 -15.11 8.70
N GLY A 203 0.23 -13.87 8.85
CA GLY A 203 1.55 -13.41 8.46
C GLY A 203 1.65 -13.01 6.98
N PHE A 204 2.83 -12.56 6.59
CA PHE A 204 3.07 -11.99 5.26
C PHE A 204 3.05 -13.05 4.14
N LYS A 205 2.55 -12.66 2.97
CA LYS A 205 2.67 -13.42 1.72
C LYS A 205 4.07 -13.22 1.17
N THR A 206 4.74 -14.31 0.84
CA THR A 206 6.01 -14.30 0.10
C THR A 206 5.79 -14.96 -1.26
N TRP A 207 5.92 -14.17 -2.34
CA TRP A 207 5.65 -14.64 -3.71
C TRP A 207 6.74 -15.58 -4.25
N SER A 208 7.97 -15.40 -3.80
CA SER A 208 9.10 -16.31 -3.98
C SER A 208 10.13 -16.06 -2.87
N PRO A 209 11.07 -17.00 -2.60
CA PRO A 209 12.09 -16.79 -1.57
C PRO A 209 12.95 -15.53 -1.75
N LYS A 210 13.07 -15.02 -2.99
CA LYS A 210 13.81 -13.79 -3.31
C LYS A 210 12.98 -12.52 -3.11
N LEU A 211 11.66 -12.65 -2.98
CA LEU A 211 10.70 -11.55 -2.90
C LEU A 211 10.02 -11.43 -1.54
N GLY A 212 10.64 -11.93 -0.46
CA GLY A 212 10.18 -11.65 0.90
C GLY A 212 10.44 -10.19 1.29
N GLY A 213 9.44 -9.50 1.85
CA GLY A 213 9.55 -8.11 2.29
C GLY A 213 9.55 -7.07 1.17
N VAL A 214 9.30 -7.50 -0.07
CA VAL A 214 9.31 -6.61 -1.23
C VAL A 214 7.95 -5.92 -1.35
N PRO A 215 7.93 -4.59 -1.51
CA PRO A 215 6.70 -3.84 -1.73
C PRO A 215 5.80 -4.48 -2.77
N PHE A 216 4.54 -4.66 -2.42
CA PHE A 216 3.48 -5.11 -3.30
C PHE A 216 2.35 -4.09 -3.22
N SER A 217 2.12 -3.37 -4.32
CA SER A 217 1.15 -2.27 -4.34
C SER A 217 -0.23 -2.76 -3.91
N ALA A 218 -0.95 -1.86 -3.24
CA ALA A 218 -2.32 -2.07 -2.84
C ALA A 218 -3.33 -1.93 -4.00
N HIS A 219 -2.87 -1.69 -5.22
CA HIS A 219 -3.73 -1.52 -6.40
C HIS A 219 -3.46 -2.55 -7.51
N PRO A 220 -3.40 -3.86 -7.20
CA PRO A 220 -3.23 -4.87 -8.24
C PRO A 220 -4.43 -4.86 -9.20
N LYS A 221 -4.17 -5.23 -10.46
CA LYS A 221 -5.20 -5.33 -11.50
C LYS A 221 -5.35 -6.78 -11.94
N VAL A 222 -6.59 -7.24 -12.04
CA VAL A 222 -6.93 -8.60 -12.47
C VAL A 222 -7.49 -8.53 -13.89
N ASP A 223 -6.84 -9.22 -14.83
CA ASP A 223 -7.32 -9.40 -16.19
C ASP A 223 -8.53 -10.37 -16.20
N PRO A 224 -9.37 -10.35 -17.27
CA PRO A 224 -10.56 -11.21 -17.36
C PRO A 224 -10.29 -12.72 -17.25
N ASP A 225 -9.08 -13.19 -17.59
CA ASP A 225 -8.67 -14.59 -17.46
C ASP A 225 -8.24 -14.98 -16.03
N GLY A 226 -8.28 -14.01 -15.10
CA GLY A 226 -7.83 -14.13 -13.73
C GLY A 226 -6.33 -13.88 -13.55
N THR A 227 -5.57 -13.50 -14.57
CA THR A 227 -4.17 -13.11 -14.40
C THR A 227 -4.08 -11.81 -13.61
N LEU A 228 -3.16 -11.74 -12.64
CA LEU A 228 -2.97 -10.58 -11.78
C LEU A 228 -1.64 -9.88 -12.09
N TRP A 229 -1.74 -8.59 -12.36
CA TRP A 229 -0.62 -7.68 -12.55
C TRP A 229 -0.47 -6.78 -11.33
N ASN A 230 0.76 -6.54 -10.91
CA ASN A 230 1.03 -5.58 -9.86
C ASN A 230 2.39 -4.90 -10.01
N ILE A 231 2.60 -3.84 -9.23
CA ILE A 231 3.89 -3.17 -9.08
C ILE A 231 4.35 -3.16 -7.62
N GLY A 232 5.62 -2.84 -7.40
CA GLY A 232 6.22 -2.61 -6.09
C GLY A 232 7.20 -1.44 -6.14
N CYS A 233 7.15 -0.55 -5.15
CA CYS A 233 8.02 0.63 -5.09
C CYS A 233 9.00 0.54 -3.92
N ALA A 234 10.25 0.18 -4.21
CA ALA A 234 11.34 0.37 -3.24
C ALA A 234 11.86 1.79 -3.41
N LEU A 235 11.73 2.65 -2.40
CA LEU A 235 12.05 4.09 -2.52
C LEU A 235 13.48 4.44 -2.09
N LEU A 236 14.02 3.71 -1.10
CA LEU A 236 15.32 3.99 -0.51
C LEU A 236 16.09 2.69 -0.23
N PRO A 237 17.43 2.73 -0.27
CA PRO A 237 18.27 3.89 -0.62
C PRO A 237 18.41 4.10 -2.13
N ARG A 238 18.06 3.10 -2.94
CA ARG A 238 18.06 3.16 -4.40
C ARG A 238 16.64 2.89 -4.90
N PRO A 239 16.00 3.87 -5.55
CA PRO A 239 14.67 3.67 -6.08
C PRO A 239 14.64 2.52 -7.10
N ALA A 240 13.66 1.64 -6.98
CA ALA A 240 13.43 0.53 -7.89
C ALA A 240 11.94 0.24 -8.01
N LEU A 241 11.50 0.03 -9.25
CA LEU A 241 10.16 -0.44 -9.56
C LEU A 241 10.23 -1.96 -9.78
N VAL A 242 9.37 -2.71 -9.12
CA VAL A 242 9.20 -4.15 -9.32
C VAL A 242 7.91 -4.37 -10.08
N LEU A 243 7.94 -5.20 -11.12
CA LEU A 243 6.76 -5.63 -11.86
C LEU A 243 6.44 -7.07 -11.47
N TYR A 244 5.15 -7.37 -11.28
CA TYR A 244 4.64 -8.68 -10.91
C TYR A 244 3.64 -9.19 -11.96
N HIS A 245 3.82 -10.44 -12.36
CA HIS A 245 2.86 -11.24 -13.12
C HIS A 245 2.55 -12.50 -12.32
N ILE A 246 1.29 -12.65 -11.91
CA ILE A 246 0.79 -13.74 -11.07
C ILE A 246 -0.37 -14.42 -11.79
N ASP A 247 -0.40 -15.76 -11.85
CA ASP A 247 -1.48 -16.48 -12.51
C ASP A 247 -2.79 -16.45 -11.70
N ARG A 248 -3.89 -16.94 -12.31
CA ARG A 248 -5.20 -17.06 -11.64
C ARG A 248 -5.21 -17.94 -10.38
N ALA A 249 -4.23 -18.81 -10.21
CA ALA A 249 -4.09 -19.67 -9.04
C ALA A 249 -3.21 -19.03 -7.94
N GLY A 250 -2.77 -17.79 -8.12
CA GLY A 250 -1.95 -17.07 -7.14
C GLY A 250 -0.46 -17.49 -7.15
N ARG A 251 0.02 -18.08 -8.25
CA ARG A 251 1.44 -18.43 -8.42
C ARG A 251 2.17 -17.33 -9.17
N LEU A 252 3.36 -16.96 -8.69
CA LEU A 252 4.21 -16.01 -9.38
C LEU A 252 4.70 -16.62 -10.71
N VAL A 253 4.36 -15.98 -11.83
CA VAL A 253 4.82 -16.36 -13.17
C VAL A 253 6.13 -15.65 -13.48
N LYS A 254 6.18 -14.33 -13.29
CA LYS A 254 7.35 -13.50 -13.60
C LYS A 254 7.41 -12.29 -12.66
N ALA A 255 8.63 -11.92 -12.30
CA ALA A 255 8.91 -10.62 -11.69
C ALA A 255 10.15 -10.00 -12.33
N ALA A 256 10.15 -8.68 -12.52
CA ALA A 256 11.30 -7.94 -13.02
C ALA A 256 11.54 -6.66 -12.21
N LEU A 257 12.81 -6.29 -12.07
CA LEU A 257 13.17 -4.94 -11.65
C LEU A 257 13.29 -4.03 -12.87
N VAL A 258 12.79 -2.82 -12.70
CA VAL A 258 12.91 -1.71 -13.63
C VAL A 258 13.60 -0.58 -12.90
N ASP A 259 14.74 -0.14 -13.45
CA ASP A 259 15.31 1.15 -13.09
C ASP A 259 14.45 2.25 -13.72
N ALA A 260 13.70 2.95 -12.86
CA ALA A 260 12.86 4.05 -13.25
C ALA A 260 13.50 5.41 -12.92
N GLY A 261 14.78 5.43 -12.53
CA GLY A 261 15.47 6.63 -12.05
C GLY A 261 14.84 7.20 -10.76
N PRO A 262 15.04 8.50 -10.46
CA PRO A 262 14.44 9.14 -9.30
C PRO A 262 12.91 9.09 -9.31
N MET A 263 12.30 8.46 -8.31
CA MET A 263 10.85 8.32 -8.19
C MET A 263 10.38 8.59 -6.76
N GLY A 264 9.12 8.99 -6.63
CA GLY A 264 8.38 8.88 -5.37
C GLY A 264 7.60 7.58 -5.30
N LEU A 265 6.69 7.53 -4.33
CA LEU A 265 5.69 6.47 -4.25
C LEU A 265 4.76 6.51 -5.47
N ILE A 266 4.68 5.40 -6.20
CA ILE A 266 3.71 5.21 -7.27
C ILE A 266 2.56 4.41 -6.67
N HIS A 267 1.44 5.09 -6.42
CA HIS A 267 0.31 4.53 -5.68
C HIS A 267 -0.49 3.52 -6.51
N ASP A 268 -0.85 3.92 -7.73
CA ASP A 268 -1.64 3.13 -8.67
C ASP A 268 -0.98 3.12 -10.06
N PHE A 269 -1.44 2.21 -10.92
CA PHE A 269 -0.99 2.06 -12.29
C PHE A 269 -2.14 1.53 -13.15
N VAL A 270 -1.98 1.59 -14.47
CA VAL A 270 -3.01 1.18 -15.42
C VAL A 270 -2.58 -0.07 -16.16
N VAL A 271 -3.55 -0.93 -16.46
CA VAL A 271 -3.36 -2.16 -17.22
C VAL A 271 -4.27 -2.14 -18.43
N THR A 272 -3.71 -2.33 -19.62
CA THR A 272 -4.44 -2.49 -20.88
C THR A 272 -4.37 -3.95 -21.32
N HIS A 273 -4.92 -4.29 -22.50
CA HIS A 273 -4.81 -5.65 -23.04
C HIS A 273 -3.35 -6.10 -23.28
N LYS A 274 -2.40 -5.18 -23.54
CA LYS A 274 -0.99 -5.49 -23.85
C LYS A 274 0.02 -4.88 -22.89
N SER A 275 -0.34 -3.81 -22.18
CA SER A 275 0.64 -2.97 -21.51
C SER A 275 0.34 -2.77 -20.02
N LEU A 276 1.40 -2.64 -19.23
CA LEU A 276 1.38 -1.95 -17.94
C LEU A 276 1.78 -0.50 -18.19
N VAL A 277 1.02 0.45 -17.66
CA VAL A 277 1.25 1.89 -17.82
C VAL A 277 1.43 2.51 -16.45
N ILE A 278 2.64 2.97 -16.17
CA ILE A 278 3.09 3.46 -14.88
C ILE A 278 3.38 4.97 -15.01
N LEU A 279 2.64 5.79 -14.27
CA LEU A 279 2.86 7.23 -14.22
C LEU A 279 3.72 7.57 -13.01
N ILE A 280 4.85 8.21 -13.25
CA ILE A 280 5.82 8.61 -12.24
C ILE A 280 5.75 10.13 -12.10
N HIS A 281 4.97 10.55 -11.12
CA HIS A 281 4.76 11.96 -10.80
C HIS A 281 6.05 12.62 -10.30
N PRO A 282 6.26 13.92 -10.56
CA PRO A 282 7.43 14.66 -10.07
C PRO A 282 7.31 15.03 -8.58
N PHE A 283 6.80 14.10 -7.77
CA PHE A 283 6.76 14.14 -6.30
C PHE A 283 7.79 13.13 -5.80
N LEU A 284 9.03 13.55 -5.59
CA LEU A 284 10.18 12.65 -5.43
C LEU A 284 10.61 12.54 -3.98
N VAL A 285 11.06 11.36 -3.54
CA VAL A 285 11.65 11.22 -2.20
C VAL A 285 12.99 11.95 -2.14
N ASN A 286 13.18 12.74 -1.09
CA ASN A 286 14.47 13.31 -0.71
C ASN A 286 15.11 12.46 0.41
N PRO A 287 16.17 11.69 0.12
CA PRO A 287 16.79 10.79 1.09
C PRO A 287 17.23 11.49 2.38
N ALA A 288 17.78 12.70 2.27
CA ALA A 288 18.24 13.46 3.44
C ALA A 288 17.10 13.88 4.37
N ARG A 289 15.87 14.03 3.85
CA ARG A 289 14.68 14.32 4.69
C ARG A 289 14.12 13.05 5.33
N ALA A 290 14.20 11.91 4.63
CA ALA A 290 13.67 10.63 5.11
C ALA A 290 14.33 10.13 6.41
N GLU A 291 15.53 10.63 6.74
CA GLU A 291 16.22 10.33 8.01
C GLU A 291 15.57 10.99 9.24
N ARG A 292 14.81 12.08 9.04
CA ARG A 292 14.32 12.96 10.12
C ARG A 292 12.84 13.30 10.05
N ALA A 293 12.09 12.65 9.17
CA ALA A 293 10.70 12.96 8.91
C ALA A 293 9.91 11.70 8.49
N GLY A 294 8.58 11.80 8.49
CA GLY A 294 7.72 10.78 7.89
C GLY A 294 7.94 10.67 6.38
N ILE A 295 7.46 9.58 5.76
CA ILE A 295 7.70 9.34 4.33
C ILE A 295 7.09 10.44 3.45
N LEU A 296 5.91 10.97 3.79
CA LEU A 296 5.27 12.06 3.06
C LEU A 296 6.11 13.34 3.10
N ASP A 297 6.59 13.71 4.28
CA ASP A 297 7.37 14.94 4.49
C ASP A 297 8.78 14.86 3.86
N ALA A 298 9.24 13.64 3.57
CA ALA A 298 10.43 13.40 2.79
C ALA A 298 10.22 13.64 1.28
N HIS A 299 8.98 13.63 0.78
CA HIS A 299 8.72 13.90 -0.63
C HIS A 299 8.81 15.40 -0.95
N VAL A 300 9.25 15.70 -2.17
CA VAL A 300 9.42 17.07 -2.68
C VAL A 300 8.79 17.16 -4.06
N TRP A 301 7.80 18.04 -4.19
CA TRP A 301 7.17 18.36 -5.46
C TRP A 301 8.12 19.17 -6.35
N LYS A 302 8.19 18.82 -7.63
CA LYS A 302 9.01 19.49 -8.65
C LYS A 302 8.09 19.99 -9.78
N PRO A 303 7.46 21.17 -9.63
CA PRO A 303 6.41 21.65 -10.56
C PRO A 303 6.90 21.91 -11.99
N ARG A 304 8.21 22.00 -12.21
CA ARG A 304 8.82 22.19 -13.53
C ARG A 304 9.33 20.90 -14.17
N ALA A 305 9.27 19.78 -13.45
CA ALA A 305 9.63 18.47 -13.99
C ALA A 305 8.42 17.80 -14.62
N GLU A 306 8.64 16.96 -15.61
CA GLU A 306 7.59 16.19 -16.27
C GLU A 306 7.07 15.06 -15.38
N THR A 307 5.80 14.69 -15.58
CA THR A 307 5.32 13.37 -15.19
C THR A 307 5.83 12.39 -16.25
N ARG A 308 6.63 11.41 -15.82
CA ARG A 308 7.20 10.40 -16.73
C ARG A 308 6.25 9.21 -16.81
N VAL A 309 5.93 8.77 -18.01
CA VAL A 309 5.04 7.63 -18.24
C VAL A 309 5.85 6.48 -18.80
N LEU A 310 5.95 5.41 -18.04
CA LEU A 310 6.57 4.15 -18.45
C LEU A 310 5.48 3.20 -18.94
N VAL A 311 5.58 2.78 -20.20
CA VAL A 311 4.74 1.74 -20.80
C VAL A 311 5.57 0.48 -20.95
N VAL A 312 5.10 -0.64 -20.40
CA VAL A 312 5.79 -1.94 -20.40
C VAL A 312 4.91 -2.97 -21.05
N ASP A 313 5.44 -3.73 -22.01
CA ASP A 313 4.76 -4.86 -22.62
C ASP A 313 4.58 -6.02 -21.62
N LYS A 314 3.37 -6.58 -21.51
CA LYS A 314 3.03 -7.65 -20.57
C LYS A 314 3.77 -8.96 -20.86
N GLU A 315 3.98 -9.29 -22.13
CA GLU A 315 4.66 -10.53 -22.54
C GLU A 315 6.17 -10.39 -22.33
N ASP A 316 6.71 -9.21 -22.65
CA ASP A 316 8.12 -8.91 -22.53
C ASP A 316 8.39 -7.62 -21.76
N PHE A 317 8.59 -7.76 -20.44
CA PHE A 317 9.03 -6.67 -19.56
C PHE A 317 10.33 -5.96 -19.98
N GLY A 318 11.09 -6.44 -20.97
CA GLY A 318 12.21 -5.71 -21.57
C GLY A 318 11.78 -4.65 -22.58
N LYS A 319 10.63 -4.81 -23.23
CA LYS A 319 10.07 -3.84 -24.19
C LYS A 319 9.36 -2.72 -23.44
N ARG A 320 10.03 -1.58 -23.39
CA ARG A 320 9.61 -0.40 -22.61
C ARG A 320 9.61 0.83 -23.49
N ARG A 321 8.61 1.69 -23.30
CA ARG A 321 8.51 3.00 -23.94
C ARG A 321 8.33 4.06 -22.86
N TRP A 322 8.99 5.19 -23.06
CA TRP A 322 8.87 6.35 -22.17
C TRP A 322 8.16 7.48 -22.88
N HIS A 323 7.22 8.11 -22.19
CA HIS A 323 6.53 9.31 -22.62
C HIS A 323 6.60 10.36 -21.52
N ALA A 324 6.37 11.61 -21.90
CA ALA A 324 6.35 12.75 -21.01
C ALA A 324 4.97 13.40 -21.01
N LEU A 325 4.50 13.78 -19.83
CA LEU A 325 3.33 14.62 -19.64
C LEU A 325 3.74 15.87 -18.86
N PRO A 326 2.99 16.98 -18.98
CA PRO A 326 3.12 18.10 -18.05
C PRO A 326 3.07 17.63 -16.59
N ALA A 327 3.70 18.38 -15.69
CA ALA A 327 3.69 18.09 -14.26
C ALA A 327 2.24 17.93 -13.77
N CYS A 328 1.94 16.77 -13.22
CA CYS A 328 0.62 16.45 -12.66
C CYS A 328 0.77 15.42 -11.56
N PHE A 329 -0.26 15.30 -10.74
CA PHE A 329 -0.31 14.35 -9.65
C PHE A 329 -1.62 13.58 -9.67
N GLY A 330 -1.57 12.27 -9.51
CA GLY A 330 -2.74 11.40 -9.47
C GLY A 330 -2.58 10.34 -8.39
N PHE A 331 -3.72 9.97 -7.79
CA PHE A 331 -3.80 8.83 -6.87
C PHE A 331 -4.33 7.60 -7.59
N HIS A 332 -5.51 7.71 -8.21
CA HIS A 332 -6.23 6.59 -8.82
C HIS A 332 -6.58 6.85 -10.28
N TYR A 333 -6.74 5.75 -11.00
CA TYR A 333 -7.17 5.72 -12.39
C TYR A 333 -8.52 5.03 -12.52
N GLY A 334 -9.35 5.48 -13.47
CA GLY A 334 -10.63 4.84 -13.78
C GLY A 334 -10.39 3.51 -14.49
N ASN A 335 -9.91 3.58 -15.73
CA ASN A 335 -9.43 2.43 -16.48
C ASN A 335 -8.43 2.87 -17.56
N GLY A 336 -7.86 1.92 -18.31
CA GLY A 336 -7.17 2.24 -19.57
C GLY A 336 -7.28 1.13 -20.60
N TRP A 337 -7.14 1.51 -21.86
CA TRP A 337 -7.23 0.62 -23.00
C TRP A 337 -6.29 1.07 -24.11
N GLU A 338 -6.15 0.23 -25.12
CA GLU A 338 -5.40 0.53 -26.32
C GLU A 338 -6.35 0.50 -27.50
N GLU A 339 -6.23 1.51 -28.36
CA GLU A 339 -6.91 1.60 -29.64
C GLU A 339 -6.19 0.73 -30.69
N ALA A 340 -6.87 0.46 -31.79
CA ALA A 340 -6.32 -0.35 -32.88
C ALA A 340 -5.05 0.24 -33.52
N ASP A 341 -4.88 1.56 -33.46
CA ASP A 341 -3.69 2.28 -33.96
C ASP A 341 -2.51 2.28 -32.98
N GLY A 342 -2.67 1.67 -31.79
CA GLY A 342 -1.66 1.63 -30.75
C GLY A 342 -1.69 2.80 -29.76
N THR A 343 -2.64 3.73 -29.90
CA THR A 343 -2.89 4.79 -28.92
C THR A 343 -3.35 4.19 -27.59
N ILE A 344 -2.69 4.55 -26.48
CA ILE A 344 -3.14 4.20 -25.13
C ILE A 344 -4.04 5.31 -24.59
N ARG A 345 -5.23 4.94 -24.15
CA ARG A 345 -6.19 5.81 -23.45
C ARG A 345 -6.25 5.42 -21.98
N LEU A 346 -6.43 6.41 -21.12
CA LEU A 346 -6.64 6.19 -19.68
C LEU A 346 -7.52 7.27 -19.09
N ASP A 347 -8.40 6.85 -18.18
CA ASP A 347 -9.22 7.74 -17.36
C ASP A 347 -8.48 8.03 -16.05
N HIS A 348 -8.44 9.30 -15.65
CA HIS A 348 -7.68 9.71 -14.47
C HIS A 348 -8.37 10.83 -13.69
N CYS A 349 -8.04 10.93 -12.40
CA CYS A 349 -8.29 12.11 -11.59
C CYS A 349 -6.95 12.77 -11.28
N LEU A 350 -6.54 13.72 -12.12
CA LEU A 350 -5.27 14.45 -11.96
C LEU A 350 -5.48 15.81 -11.30
N ALA A 351 -4.59 16.15 -10.38
CA ALA A 351 -4.40 17.47 -9.82
C ALA A 351 -3.11 18.10 -10.37
N GLY A 352 -2.99 19.43 -10.27
CA GLY A 352 -1.78 20.16 -10.63
C GLY A 352 -0.61 19.97 -9.66
N ASP A 353 -0.89 19.48 -8.45
CA ASP A 353 0.08 19.30 -7.36
C ASP A 353 -0.41 18.22 -6.36
N PRO A 354 0.42 17.79 -5.38
CA PRO A 354 0.05 16.79 -4.38
C PRO A 354 -0.68 17.37 -3.15
N GLY A 355 -1.27 18.57 -3.23
CA GLY A 355 -1.95 19.25 -2.11
C GLY A 355 -3.00 18.41 -1.37
N ILE A 356 -3.65 17.50 -2.09
CA ILE A 356 -4.59 16.53 -1.50
C ILE A 356 -3.92 15.72 -0.38
N VAL A 357 -2.69 15.24 -0.56
CA VAL A 357 -1.98 14.47 0.49
C VAL A 357 -1.12 15.31 1.40
N THR A 358 -0.52 16.40 0.90
CA THR A 358 0.37 17.20 1.75
C THR A 358 -0.42 18.03 2.76
N GLU A 359 -1.68 18.36 2.47
CA GLU A 359 -2.48 19.29 3.26
C GLU A 359 -3.86 18.72 3.60
N THR A 360 -4.66 18.34 2.59
CA THR A 360 -6.10 18.08 2.78
C THR A 360 -6.38 16.86 3.67
N LEU A 361 -5.54 15.83 3.64
CA LEU A 361 -5.77 14.58 4.38
C LEU A 361 -5.11 14.53 5.78
N ARG A 362 -4.71 15.69 6.32
CA ARG A 362 -4.17 15.83 7.69
C ARG A 362 -5.28 16.23 8.67
N TYR A 363 -5.61 15.36 9.63
CA TYR A 363 -6.69 15.58 10.63
C TYR A 363 -6.50 14.84 11.94
#